data_AF-A0A151JQV1-F1
#
_entry.id   AF-A0A151JQV1-F1
#
_cell.length_a   1.000
_cell.length_b   1.000
_cell.length_c   1.000
_cell.angle_alpha   90.00
_cell.angle_beta   90.00
_cell.angle_gamma   90.00
#
_symmetry.space_group_name_H-M   'P 1'
#
loop_
_entity.id
_entity.type
_entity.pdbx_description
1 polymer ?
#
loop_
_entity_poly.entity_id
_entity_poly.type
_entity_poly.pdbx_seq_one_letter_code
_entity_poly.pdbx_strand_id
1 'polypeptide(L)'
;VEQVRFLGVFLDSRMKGTLHFKYLVQKGRAIIKIISSLTAVWWGSRQQCLLSIYRTVFRGSTEYACSIFAWKRNSGIFLQLERLQYKAIRASLLYRQYTAAQYSFLYPPTLFKPWYFKLSLSRSEIVLVNRLRSNHYNLNYSLHRKNMVDSPSCVCGDTRQDANYVIFHCPLTRDKSGPLIGFLRSTFPFNPLDIFPILNQPSRKLCRLLLSFFKAIKISI
;
A
#
# COMPACT_ATOMS: atom_id res chain seq x y z
N VAL A 1 -10.83 -18.33 -31.47
CA VAL A 1 -9.66 -18.42 -30.56
C VAL A 1 -10.10 -19.17 -29.30
N GLU A 2 -9.57 -20.36 -29.01
CA GLU A 2 -10.02 -21.15 -27.85
C GLU A 2 -9.56 -20.57 -26.50
N GLN A 3 -8.50 -19.75 -26.51
CA GLN A 3 -7.86 -19.21 -25.31
C GLN A 3 -7.39 -17.77 -25.54
N VAL A 4 -7.76 -16.84 -24.65
CA VAL A 4 -7.38 -15.42 -24.76
C VAL A 4 -6.79 -14.93 -23.45
N ARG A 5 -5.73 -14.12 -23.53
CA ARG A 5 -5.15 -13.43 -22.37
C ARG A 5 -5.71 -12.02 -22.28
N PHE A 6 -6.35 -11.69 -21.17
CA PHE A 6 -6.91 -10.37 -20.91
C PHE A 6 -6.55 -9.91 -19.49
N LEU A 7 -5.98 -8.71 -19.37
CA LEU A 7 -5.55 -8.12 -18.08
C LEU A 7 -4.71 -9.06 -17.19
N GLY A 8 -3.90 -9.92 -17.80
CA GLY A 8 -3.06 -10.88 -17.08
C GLY A 8 -3.76 -12.19 -16.66
N VAL A 9 -5.03 -12.38 -17.04
CA VAL A 9 -5.82 -13.60 -16.80
C VAL A 9 -5.95 -14.37 -18.11
N PHE A 10 -5.85 -15.71 -18.03
CA PHE A 10 -6.02 -16.60 -19.18
C PHE A 10 -7.45 -17.14 -19.17
N LEU A 11 -8.25 -16.74 -20.14
CA LEU A 11 -9.63 -17.16 -20.30
C LEU A 11 -9.69 -18.27 -21.35
N ASP A 12 -10.33 -19.38 -20.98
CA ASP A 12 -10.69 -20.46 -21.89
C ASP A 12 -12.16 -20.26 -22.25
N SER A 13 -12.55 -20.57 -23.48
CA SER A 13 -13.94 -20.63 -23.96
C SER A 13 -14.92 -21.27 -22.96
N ARG A 14 -14.49 -22.30 -22.21
CA ARG A 14 -15.29 -23.02 -21.20
C ARG A 14 -15.11 -22.54 -19.76
N MET A 15 -14.38 -21.44 -19.56
CA MET A 15 -14.09 -20.79 -18.27
C MET A 15 -13.63 -21.79 -17.19
N LYS A 16 -12.88 -22.83 -17.59
CA LYS A 16 -12.39 -23.86 -16.66
C LYS A 16 -11.24 -23.36 -15.77
N GLY A 17 -10.51 -22.35 -16.21
CA GLY A 17 -9.40 -21.73 -15.47
C GLY A 17 -8.13 -22.58 -15.35
N THR A 18 -8.12 -23.83 -15.83
CA THR A 18 -6.99 -24.78 -15.69
C THR A 18 -5.67 -24.23 -16.22
N LEU A 19 -5.70 -23.54 -17.35
CA LEU A 19 -4.54 -22.89 -17.97
C LEU A 19 -4.03 -21.73 -17.10
N HIS A 20 -4.94 -20.90 -16.59
CA HIS A 20 -4.58 -19.83 -15.69
C HIS A 20 -3.98 -20.36 -14.39
N PHE A 21 -4.51 -21.46 -13.85
CA PHE A 21 -3.94 -22.12 -12.67
C PHE A 21 -2.54 -22.67 -12.93
N LYS A 22 -2.28 -23.30 -14.08
CA LYS A 22 -0.92 -23.74 -14.47
C LYS A 22 0.04 -22.56 -14.52
N TYR A 23 -0.39 -21.44 -15.12
CA TYR A 23 0.38 -20.20 -15.16
C TYR A 23 0.68 -19.66 -13.74
N LEU A 24 -0.33 -19.59 -12.86
CA LEU A 24 -0.14 -19.17 -11.47
C LEU A 24 0.84 -20.07 -10.72
N VAL A 25 0.74 -21.40 -10.87
CA VAL A 25 1.67 -22.34 -10.24
C VAL A 25 3.11 -22.11 -10.73
N GLN A 26 3.31 -21.93 -12.03
CA GLN A 26 4.64 -21.64 -12.59
C GLN A 26 5.19 -20.30 -12.07
N LYS A 27 4.36 -19.26 -12.06
CA LYS A 27 4.71 -17.94 -11.53
C LYS A 27 5.09 -18.01 -10.05
N GLY A 28 4.32 -18.73 -9.25
CA GLY A 28 4.62 -18.93 -7.83
C GLY A 28 5.92 -19.69 -7.60
N ARG A 29 6.22 -20.73 -8.39
CA ARG A 29 7.51 -21.44 -8.33
C ARG A 29 8.68 -20.51 -8.65
N ALA A 30 8.55 -19.64 -9.64
CA ALA A 30 9.59 -18.65 -9.96
C ALA A 30 9.83 -17.67 -8.80
N ILE A 31 8.76 -17.17 -8.17
CA ILE A 31 8.86 -16.29 -7.01
C ILE A 31 9.52 -16.99 -5.82
N ILE A 32 9.19 -18.26 -5.58
CA ILE A 32 9.86 -19.06 -4.55
C ILE A 32 11.35 -19.19 -4.86
N LYS A 33 11.76 -19.43 -6.10
CA LYS A 33 13.19 -19.48 -6.48
C LYS A 33 13.90 -18.15 -6.20
N ILE A 34 13.27 -17.03 -6.54
CA ILE A 34 13.80 -15.67 -6.27
C ILE A 34 13.92 -15.43 -4.77
N ILE A 35 12.88 -15.74 -4.00
CA ILE A 35 12.91 -15.62 -2.54
C ILE A 35 14.02 -16.50 -1.97
N SER A 36 14.12 -17.76 -2.42
CA SER A 36 15.15 -18.70 -2.01
C SER A 36 16.57 -18.21 -2.34
N SER A 37 16.79 -17.61 -3.51
CA SER A 37 18.10 -17.04 -3.86
C SER A 37 18.43 -15.80 -3.03
N LEU A 38 17.45 -14.92 -2.78
CA LEU A 38 17.63 -13.73 -1.96
C LEU A 38 17.86 -14.06 -0.48
N THR A 39 17.30 -15.18 0.00
CA THR A 39 17.52 -15.67 1.37
C THR A 39 18.86 -16.34 1.58
N ALA A 40 19.51 -16.83 0.51
CA ALA A 40 20.75 -17.60 0.59
C ALA A 40 22.03 -16.74 0.57
N VAL A 41 21.91 -15.40 0.54
CA VAL A 41 23.04 -14.47 0.55
C VAL A 41 23.51 -14.22 1.98
N TRP A 42 24.83 -14.19 2.22
CA TRP A 42 25.50 -14.21 3.54
C TRP A 42 25.07 -13.11 4.53
N TRP A 43 24.50 -12.00 4.06
CA TRP A 43 23.94 -10.93 4.91
C TRP A 43 22.42 -10.96 5.09
N GLY A 44 21.71 -11.87 4.41
CA GLY A 44 20.25 -12.08 4.50
C GLY A 44 19.40 -10.88 4.06
N SER A 45 18.39 -11.08 3.21
CA SER A 45 17.39 -10.04 2.99
C SER A 45 16.49 -9.87 4.22
N ARG A 46 16.15 -8.63 4.59
CA ARG A 46 15.14 -8.33 5.62
C ARG A 46 13.83 -9.10 5.31
N GLN A 47 13.34 -9.89 6.27
CA GLN A 47 12.14 -10.73 6.13
C GLN A 47 10.91 -9.96 5.62
N GLN A 48 10.77 -8.70 6.06
CA GLN A 48 9.70 -7.81 5.63
C GLN A 48 9.74 -7.50 4.13
N CYS A 49 10.94 -7.39 3.55
CA CYS A 49 11.13 -7.17 2.11
C CYS A 49 10.69 -8.40 1.30
N LEU A 50 11.11 -9.60 1.74
CA LEU A 50 10.75 -10.87 1.09
C LEU A 50 9.23 -11.13 1.14
N LEU A 51 8.62 -10.88 2.30
CA LEU A 51 7.17 -10.94 2.45
C LEU A 51 6.45 -9.90 1.57
N SER A 52 7.01 -8.71 1.40
CA SER A 52 6.46 -7.68 0.52
C SER A 52 6.50 -8.11 -0.95
N ILE A 53 7.61 -8.70 -1.40
CA ILE A 53 7.76 -9.25 -2.76
C ILE A 53 6.74 -10.38 -2.99
N TYR A 54 6.60 -11.30 -2.05
CA TYR A 54 5.58 -12.36 -2.14
C TYR A 54 4.15 -11.80 -2.21
N ARG A 55 3.80 -10.85 -1.33
CA ARG A 55 2.45 -10.27 -1.26
C ARG A 55 2.08 -9.50 -2.53
N THR A 56 3.02 -8.72 -3.07
CA THR A 56 2.75 -7.89 -4.25
C THR A 56 2.70 -8.72 -5.53
N VAL A 57 3.63 -9.65 -5.72
CA VAL A 57 3.78 -10.34 -7.01
C VAL A 57 2.90 -11.59 -7.11
N PHE A 58 2.87 -12.43 -6.06
CA PHE A 58 2.15 -13.70 -6.10
C PHE A 58 0.72 -13.55 -5.60
N ARG A 59 0.57 -13.09 -4.34
CA ARG A 59 -0.73 -12.98 -3.68
C ARG A 59 -1.69 -12.06 -4.43
N GLY A 60 -1.20 -10.90 -4.90
CA GLY A 60 -1.98 -9.99 -5.73
C GLY A 60 -2.52 -10.64 -7.02
N SER A 61 -1.69 -11.43 -7.72
CA SER A 61 -2.14 -12.12 -8.94
C SER A 61 -3.11 -13.28 -8.68
N THR A 62 -2.95 -13.99 -7.56
CA THR A 62 -3.90 -15.04 -7.17
C THR A 62 -5.24 -14.44 -6.78
N GLU A 63 -5.28 -13.41 -5.93
CA GLU A 63 -6.53 -12.81 -5.45
C GLU A 63 -7.34 -12.17 -6.57
N TYR A 64 -6.66 -11.46 -7.48
CA TYR A 64 -7.30 -10.86 -8.66
C TYR A 64 -8.01 -11.91 -9.53
N ALA A 65 -7.32 -12.99 -9.88
CA ALA A 65 -7.86 -13.99 -10.79
C ALA A 65 -8.78 -15.03 -10.12
N CYS A 66 -8.66 -15.25 -8.81
CA CYS A 66 -9.54 -16.17 -8.06
C CYS A 66 -11.02 -15.78 -8.21
N SER A 67 -11.32 -14.47 -8.26
CA SER A 67 -12.70 -13.97 -8.44
C SER A 67 -13.37 -14.49 -9.72
N ILE A 68 -12.61 -14.68 -10.79
CA ILE A 68 -13.12 -15.09 -12.12
C ILE A 68 -13.38 -16.60 -12.18
N PHE A 69 -12.59 -17.40 -11.44
CA PHE A 69 -12.65 -18.87 -11.49
C PHE A 69 -13.25 -19.51 -10.24
N ALA A 70 -13.84 -18.72 -9.33
CA ALA A 70 -14.44 -19.17 -8.08
C ALA A 70 -15.69 -20.07 -8.23
N TRP A 71 -16.04 -20.50 -9.45
CA TRP A 71 -17.32 -21.15 -9.74
C TRP A 71 -17.25 -22.67 -9.97
N LYS A 72 -16.06 -23.27 -10.08
CA LYS A 72 -15.93 -24.73 -10.20
C LYS A 72 -15.16 -25.29 -9.02
N ARG A 73 -15.81 -26.22 -8.30
CA ARG A 73 -15.44 -26.94 -7.07
C ARG A 73 -14.15 -27.80 -7.21
N ASN A 74 -13.10 -27.29 -7.85
CA ASN A 74 -11.80 -27.94 -8.06
C ASN A 74 -10.90 -27.77 -6.82
N SER A 75 -11.30 -28.41 -5.73
CA SER A 75 -10.59 -28.38 -4.43
C SER A 75 -9.10 -28.72 -4.55
N GLY A 76 -8.72 -29.66 -5.42
CA GLY A 76 -7.34 -30.08 -5.60
C GLY A 76 -6.41 -28.99 -6.16
N ILE A 77 -6.89 -28.16 -7.09
CA ILE A 77 -6.08 -27.08 -7.69
C ILE A 77 -5.91 -25.93 -6.69
N PHE A 78 -6.96 -25.61 -5.94
CA PHE A 78 -6.90 -24.62 -4.87
C PHE A 78 -5.92 -25.05 -3.77
N LEU A 79 -5.99 -26.31 -3.35
CA LEU A 79 -5.05 -26.89 -2.38
C LEU A 79 -3.60 -26.82 -2.87
N GLN A 80 -3.34 -27.03 -4.17
CA GLN A 80 -2.01 -26.87 -4.75
C GLN A 80 -1.51 -25.41 -4.68
N LEU A 81 -2.37 -24.44 -4.99
CA LEU A 81 -2.04 -23.02 -4.86
C LEU A 81 -1.78 -22.62 -3.40
N GLU A 82 -2.61 -23.10 -2.48
CA GLU A 82 -2.48 -22.84 -1.05
C GLU A 82 -1.16 -23.39 -0.50
N ARG A 83 -0.82 -24.65 -0.85
CA ARG A 83 0.48 -25.26 -0.52
C ARG A 83 1.65 -24.44 -1.05
N LEU A 84 1.50 -23.86 -2.23
CA LEU A 84 2.53 -23.05 -2.86
C LEU A 84 2.67 -21.68 -2.16
N GLN A 85 1.56 -21.06 -1.76
CA GLN A 85 1.55 -19.86 -0.91
C GLN A 85 2.28 -20.11 0.42
N TYR A 86 1.95 -21.21 1.13
CA TYR A 86 2.65 -21.58 2.37
C TYR A 86 4.13 -21.81 2.16
N LYS A 87 4.54 -22.45 1.05
CA LYS A 87 5.95 -22.65 0.72
C LYS A 87 6.68 -21.33 0.50
N ALA A 88 6.07 -20.37 -0.18
CA ALA A 88 6.66 -19.04 -0.40
C ALA A 88 6.77 -18.21 0.89
N ILE A 89 5.75 -18.28 1.77
CA ILE A 89 5.78 -17.61 3.06
C ILE A 89 6.87 -18.22 3.96
N ARG A 90 6.95 -19.56 4.03
CA ARG A 90 8.02 -20.25 4.79
C ARG A 90 9.41 -19.88 4.28
N ALA A 91 9.59 -19.83 2.96
CA ALA A 91 10.86 -19.40 2.36
C ALA A 91 11.18 -17.94 2.73
N SER A 92 10.20 -17.03 2.69
CA SER A 92 10.40 -15.61 3.00
C SER A 92 10.78 -15.33 4.45
N LEU A 93 10.37 -16.21 5.37
CA LEU A 93 10.56 -16.03 6.80
C LEU A 93 11.78 -16.80 7.36
N LEU A 94 12.49 -17.58 6.54
CA LEU A 94 13.64 -18.41 6.96
C LEU A 94 13.33 -19.51 8.01
N TYR A 95 12.07 -19.78 8.36
CA TYR A 95 11.73 -20.74 9.42
C TYR A 95 11.60 -22.17 8.91
N ARG A 96 12.63 -23.00 9.15
CA ARG A 96 12.63 -24.42 8.80
C ARG A 96 12.09 -25.36 9.91
N GLN A 97 11.57 -24.86 11.03
CA GLN A 97 11.35 -25.70 12.24
C GLN A 97 10.01 -25.58 13.01
N TYR A 98 9.04 -24.71 12.64
CA TYR A 98 7.80 -24.58 13.43
C TYR A 98 6.57 -25.23 12.76
N THR A 99 5.76 -25.95 13.55
CA THR A 99 4.47 -26.51 13.14
C THR A 99 3.38 -25.45 13.08
N ALA A 100 2.29 -25.70 12.34
CA ALA A 100 1.20 -24.74 12.11
C ALA A 100 0.57 -24.19 13.41
N ALA A 101 0.55 -24.99 14.48
CA ALA A 101 0.07 -24.57 15.80
C ALA A 101 1.01 -23.55 16.47
N GLN A 102 2.33 -23.77 16.41
CA GLN A 102 3.33 -22.83 16.93
C GLN A 102 3.34 -21.51 16.14
N TYR A 103 3.06 -21.57 14.84
CA TYR A 103 2.90 -20.38 14.00
C TYR A 103 1.72 -19.49 14.46
N SER A 104 0.56 -20.08 14.74
CA SER A 104 -0.61 -19.34 15.25
C SER A 104 -0.41 -18.79 16.66
N PHE A 105 0.48 -19.40 17.45
CA PHE A 105 0.80 -18.97 18.81
C PHE A 105 1.81 -17.83 18.84
N LEU A 106 2.87 -17.90 18.02
CA LEU A 106 3.91 -16.86 17.92
C LEU A 106 3.47 -15.66 17.09
N TYR A 107 2.64 -15.92 16.07
CA TYR A 107 1.97 -14.91 15.26
C TYR A 107 0.47 -15.14 15.37
N PRO A 108 -0.16 -14.80 16.51
CA PRO A 108 -1.60 -14.67 16.53
C PRO A 108 -1.97 -13.75 15.37
N PRO A 109 -3.11 -13.94 14.68
CA PRO A 109 -3.60 -12.96 13.72
C PRO A 109 -3.78 -11.66 14.47
N THR A 110 -2.71 -10.86 14.52
CA THR A 110 -2.68 -9.54 15.12
C THR A 110 -3.46 -8.72 14.12
N LEU A 111 -4.77 -8.72 14.32
CA LEU A 111 -5.65 -7.65 13.90
C LEU A 111 -5.19 -6.41 14.67
N PHE A 112 -4.01 -5.89 14.36
CA PHE A 112 -3.69 -4.49 14.60
C PHE A 112 -4.73 -3.75 13.78
N LYS A 113 -5.84 -3.43 14.45
CA LYS A 113 -6.89 -2.60 13.90
C LYS A 113 -6.20 -1.37 13.32
N PRO A 114 -6.40 -1.04 12.03
CA PRO A 114 -5.73 0.09 11.43
C PRO A 114 -5.98 1.36 12.25
N TRP A 115 -5.11 2.37 12.16
CA TRP A 115 -5.24 3.61 12.95
C TRP A 115 -6.60 4.30 12.76
N TYR A 116 -7.27 4.05 11.64
CA TYR A 116 -8.60 4.55 11.30
C TYR A 116 -9.76 3.62 11.66
N PHE A 117 -9.54 2.47 12.32
CA PHE A 117 -10.59 1.47 12.59
C PHE A 117 -11.79 2.05 13.37
N LYS A 118 -11.52 2.95 14.33
CA LYS A 118 -12.56 3.64 15.12
C LYS A 118 -13.06 4.93 14.46
N LEU A 119 -12.53 5.30 13.29
CA LEU A 119 -12.87 6.53 12.59
C LEU A 119 -13.70 6.21 11.35
N SER A 120 -14.91 6.75 11.27
CA SER A 120 -15.73 6.70 10.04
C SER A 120 -15.14 7.67 9.00
N LEU A 121 -14.18 7.16 8.22
CA LEU A 121 -13.48 7.84 7.14
C LEU A 121 -13.75 7.17 5.78
N SER A 122 -13.87 7.99 4.75
CA SER A 122 -13.84 7.59 3.34
C SER A 122 -12.46 7.10 2.93
N ARG A 123 -12.42 6.28 1.87
CA ARG A 123 -11.18 5.79 1.28
C ARG A 123 -10.21 6.92 0.89
N SER A 124 -10.72 8.02 0.34
CA SER A 124 -9.90 9.18 -0.04
C SER A 124 -9.21 9.86 1.13
N GLU A 125 -9.88 9.97 2.29
CA GLU A 125 -9.28 10.54 3.50
C GLU A 125 -8.16 9.64 4.03
N ILE A 126 -8.40 8.32 4.05
CA ILE A 126 -7.41 7.33 4.49
C ILE A 126 -6.17 7.36 3.60
N VAL A 127 -6.37 7.38 2.27
CA VAL A 127 -5.27 7.43 1.29
C VAL A 127 -4.45 8.71 1.46
N LEU A 128 -5.10 9.87 1.59
CA LEU A 128 -4.42 11.14 1.79
C LEU A 128 -3.53 11.12 3.04
N VAL A 129 -4.10 10.72 4.18
CA VAL A 129 -3.36 10.72 5.45
C VAL A 129 -2.20 9.74 5.41
N ASN A 130 -2.38 8.54 4.83
CA ASN A 130 -1.28 7.59 4.67
C ASN A 130 -0.18 8.14 3.75
N ARG A 131 -0.54 8.79 2.64
CA ARG A 131 0.41 9.45 1.74
C ARG A 131 1.19 10.57 2.43
N LEU A 132 0.52 11.39 3.23
CA LEU A 132 1.16 12.43 4.05
C LEU A 132 2.13 11.83 5.08
N ARG A 133 1.68 10.83 5.86
CA ARG A 133 2.52 10.14 6.88
C ARG A 133 3.76 9.51 6.29
N SER A 134 3.64 8.91 5.10
CA SER A 134 4.78 8.30 4.41
C SER A 134 5.59 9.31 3.59
N ASN A 135 5.19 10.59 3.52
CA ASN A 135 5.84 11.61 2.71
C ASN A 135 5.88 11.27 1.20
N HIS A 136 4.79 10.65 0.71
CA HIS A 136 4.55 10.24 -0.68
C HIS A 136 3.30 10.93 -1.25
N TYR A 137 3.38 12.23 -1.51
CA TYR A 137 2.29 13.05 -2.02
C TYR A 137 2.75 13.90 -3.22
N ASN A 138 1.79 14.46 -3.96
CA ASN A 138 2.04 15.15 -5.23
C ASN A 138 2.37 16.64 -5.03
N LEU A 139 3.42 16.93 -4.26
CA LEU A 139 4.05 18.25 -4.14
C LEU A 139 5.49 18.20 -4.63
N ASN A 140 6.01 19.29 -5.19
CA ASN A 140 7.28 19.32 -5.91
C ASN A 140 8.44 18.78 -5.07
N TYR A 141 8.51 19.07 -3.77
CA TYR A 141 9.55 18.51 -2.91
C TYR A 141 9.52 16.97 -2.86
N SER A 142 8.34 16.36 -2.75
CA SER A 142 8.21 14.89 -2.72
C SER A 142 8.41 14.26 -4.10
N LEU A 143 8.03 14.95 -5.18
CA LEU A 143 8.22 14.52 -6.56
C LEU A 143 9.69 14.60 -7.00
N HIS A 144 10.38 15.68 -6.63
CA HIS A 144 11.79 15.92 -6.95
C HIS A 144 12.70 14.84 -6.36
N ARG A 145 12.47 14.44 -5.10
CA ARG A 145 13.21 13.31 -4.48
C ARG A 145 13.06 11.97 -5.23
N LYS A 146 12.07 11.87 -6.11
CA LYS A 146 11.79 10.69 -6.95
C LYS A 146 12.15 10.94 -8.42
N ASN A 147 12.87 12.02 -8.72
CA ASN A 147 13.28 12.41 -10.07
C ASN A 147 12.12 12.51 -11.06
N MET A 148 10.94 12.97 -10.59
CA MET A 148 9.75 13.20 -11.45
C MET A 148 9.60 14.65 -11.88
N VAL A 149 10.25 15.58 -11.19
CA VAL A 149 10.31 17.01 -11.52
C VAL A 149 11.73 17.49 -11.28
N ASP A 150 12.18 18.46 -12.06
CA ASP A 150 13.56 18.95 -12.03
C ASP A 150 13.85 19.87 -10.84
N SER A 151 12.81 20.44 -10.22
CA SER A 151 12.97 21.36 -9.08
C SER A 151 11.98 21.07 -7.95
N PRO A 152 12.41 21.16 -6.67
CA PRO A 152 11.54 21.04 -5.50
C PRO A 152 10.75 22.34 -5.20
N SER A 153 11.00 23.42 -5.93
CA SER A 153 10.50 24.76 -5.65
C SER A 153 9.00 24.91 -5.88
N CYS A 154 8.38 25.83 -5.15
CA CYS A 154 6.98 26.19 -5.32
C CYS A 154 6.82 27.22 -6.44
N VAL A 155 5.66 27.21 -7.10
CA VAL A 155 5.30 28.18 -8.15
C VAL A 155 5.30 29.64 -7.62
N CYS A 156 5.10 29.84 -6.31
CA CYS A 156 5.17 31.16 -5.69
C CYS A 156 6.61 31.70 -5.51
N GLY A 157 7.63 30.95 -5.95
CA GLY A 157 9.04 31.36 -5.85
C GLY A 157 9.78 30.83 -4.62
N ASP A 158 9.12 30.08 -3.74
CA ASP A 158 9.79 29.45 -2.60
C ASP A 158 10.63 28.25 -3.03
N THR A 159 11.77 28.05 -2.37
CA THR A 159 12.72 26.98 -2.73
C THR A 159 12.17 25.57 -2.48
N ARG A 160 11.15 25.41 -1.63
CA ARG A 160 10.64 24.11 -1.21
C ARG A 160 9.11 24.08 -1.09
N GLN A 161 8.48 23.30 -1.97
CA GLN A 161 7.05 23.03 -1.90
C GLN A 161 6.76 21.72 -1.15
N ASP A 162 6.55 21.79 0.18
CA ASP A 162 6.09 20.66 0.99
C ASP A 162 4.75 20.91 1.69
N ALA A 163 4.21 19.90 2.38
CA ALA A 163 2.88 19.99 2.97
C ALA A 163 2.79 21.11 4.03
N ASN A 164 3.81 21.32 4.86
CA ASN A 164 3.82 22.39 5.86
C ASN A 164 3.86 23.75 5.18
N TYR A 165 4.73 23.92 4.19
CA TYR A 165 4.81 25.16 3.42
C TYR A 165 3.47 25.49 2.76
N VAL A 166 2.87 24.53 2.05
CA VAL A 166 1.60 24.74 1.33
C VAL A 166 0.42 24.99 2.28
N ILE A 167 0.40 24.38 3.46
CA ILE A 167 -0.67 24.58 4.44
C ILE A 167 -0.51 25.93 5.16
N PHE A 168 0.69 26.29 5.63
CA PHE A 168 0.87 27.40 6.58
C PHE A 168 1.46 28.68 5.98
N HIS A 169 2.25 28.59 4.91
CA HIS A 169 3.12 29.70 4.46
C HIS A 169 2.87 30.15 3.03
N CYS A 170 2.44 29.25 2.14
CA CYS A 170 2.31 29.54 0.72
C CYS A 170 1.23 30.61 0.46
N PRO A 171 1.57 31.74 -0.19
CA PRO A 171 0.62 32.83 -0.44
C PRO A 171 -0.50 32.43 -1.40
N LEU A 172 -0.20 31.54 -2.36
CA LEU A 172 -1.16 31.08 -3.38
C LEU A 172 -2.24 30.14 -2.84
N THR A 173 -2.03 29.55 -1.66
CA THR A 173 -2.95 28.58 -1.05
C THR A 173 -3.57 29.08 0.25
N ARG A 174 -3.21 30.29 0.69
CA ARG A 174 -3.66 30.93 1.93
C ARG A 174 -5.18 31.05 2.04
N ASP A 175 -5.85 31.44 0.96
CA ASP A 175 -7.31 31.62 0.95
C ASP A 175 -8.05 30.29 1.16
N LYS A 176 -7.42 29.18 0.76
CA LYS A 176 -7.98 27.83 0.86
C LYS A 176 -7.66 27.14 2.18
N SER A 177 -6.56 27.52 2.85
CA SER A 177 -6.14 26.91 4.11
C SER A 177 -6.86 27.45 5.34
N GLY A 178 -7.60 28.56 5.23
CA GLY A 178 -8.31 29.23 6.33
C GLY A 178 -9.09 28.29 7.27
N PRO A 179 -10.02 27.45 6.79
CA PRO A 179 -10.77 26.52 7.62
C PRO A 179 -9.89 25.48 8.33
N LEU A 180 -8.85 25.01 7.67
CA LEU A 180 -7.89 24.04 8.22
C LEU A 180 -7.03 24.68 9.30
N ILE A 181 -6.46 25.86 9.03
CA ILE A 181 -5.64 26.60 10.00
C ILE A 181 -6.47 27.01 11.21
N GLY A 182 -7.70 27.49 11.01
CA GLY A 182 -8.60 27.85 12.11
C GLY A 182 -8.87 26.67 13.05
N PHE A 183 -9.11 25.47 12.49
CA PHE A 183 -9.25 24.25 13.27
C PHE A 183 -7.95 23.85 14.00
N LEU A 184 -6.80 23.98 13.34
CA LEU A 184 -5.51 23.63 13.94
C LEU A 184 -5.15 24.57 15.09
N ARG A 185 -5.38 25.88 14.94
CA ARG A 185 -5.12 26.88 15.99
C ARG A 185 -6.04 26.70 17.20
N SER A 186 -7.30 26.35 16.99
CA SER A 186 -8.24 26.12 18.10
C SER A 186 -8.00 24.81 18.84
N THR A 187 -7.54 23.77 18.13
CA THR A 187 -7.36 22.42 18.72
C THR A 187 -5.94 22.22 19.26
N PHE A 188 -4.94 22.84 18.65
CA PHE A 188 -3.51 22.68 18.96
C PHE A 188 -2.81 24.04 19.03
N PRO A 189 -3.07 24.85 20.08
CA PRO A 189 -2.58 26.23 20.18
C PRO A 189 -1.04 26.35 20.24
N PHE A 190 -0.35 25.33 20.75
CA PHE A 190 1.12 25.29 20.86
C PHE A 190 1.83 24.57 19.70
N ASN A 191 1.13 24.30 18.59
CA ASN A 191 1.75 23.60 17.46
C ASN A 191 2.78 24.52 16.75
N PRO A 192 4.03 24.07 16.53
CA PRO A 192 5.07 24.84 15.80
C PRO A 192 4.82 24.98 14.28
N LEU A 193 3.55 25.00 13.83
CA LEU A 193 3.18 25.01 12.41
C LEU A 193 3.70 23.78 11.65
N ASP A 194 3.68 22.62 12.31
CA ASP A 194 3.99 21.33 11.69
C ASP A 194 2.76 20.42 11.74
N ILE A 195 2.37 19.87 10.59
CA ILE A 195 1.24 18.95 10.50
C ILE A 195 1.63 17.51 10.89
N PHE A 196 2.89 17.11 10.70
CA PHE A 196 3.29 15.70 10.78
C PHE A 196 3.14 15.06 12.17
N PRO A 197 3.46 15.74 13.30
CA PRO A 197 3.21 15.20 14.63
C PRO A 197 1.73 14.88 14.87
N ILE A 198 0.84 15.74 14.35
CA ILE A 198 -0.62 15.60 14.50
C ILE A 198 -1.16 14.42 13.69
N LEU A 199 -0.52 14.10 12.55
CA LEU A 199 -0.93 12.97 11.70
C LEU A 199 -0.66 11.60 12.33
N ASN A 200 0.03 11.52 13.48
CA ASN A 200 0.22 10.25 14.18
C ASN A 200 -1.13 9.71 14.71
N GLN A 201 -1.95 10.59 15.29
CA GLN A 201 -3.30 10.30 15.78
C GLN A 201 -4.31 11.38 15.32
N PRO A 202 -4.70 11.36 14.04
CA PRO A 202 -5.52 12.43 13.48
C PRO A 202 -6.99 12.28 13.86
N SER A 203 -7.67 13.39 14.09
CA SER A 203 -9.12 13.42 14.32
C SER A 203 -9.90 13.30 13.00
N ARG A 204 -11.15 12.83 13.06
CA ARG A 204 -12.04 12.75 11.88
C ARG A 204 -12.19 14.10 11.17
N LYS A 205 -12.31 15.19 11.95
CA LYS A 205 -12.46 16.55 11.41
C LYS A 205 -11.18 17.01 10.70
N LEU A 206 -10.01 16.68 11.24
CA LEU A 206 -8.73 16.97 10.59
C LEU A 206 -8.61 16.28 9.23
N CYS A 207 -8.92 14.97 9.16
CA CYS A 207 -8.86 14.21 7.91
C CYS A 207 -9.75 14.83 6.82
N ARG A 208 -10.96 15.27 7.18
CA ARG A 208 -11.90 15.95 6.27
C ARG A 208 -11.36 17.28 5.75
N LEU A 209 -10.85 18.11 6.65
CA LEU A 209 -10.33 19.43 6.29
C LEU A 209 -9.08 19.32 5.42
N LEU A 210 -8.18 18.38 5.72
CA LEU A 210 -7.03 18.08 4.86
C LEU A 210 -7.49 17.64 3.47
N LEU A 211 -8.47 16.72 3.37
CA LEU A 211 -8.99 16.29 2.07
C LEU A 211 -9.62 17.44 1.28
N SER A 212 -10.41 18.28 1.94
CA SER A 212 -11.02 19.47 1.32
C SER A 212 -9.95 20.44 0.80
N PHE A 213 -8.94 20.72 1.62
CA PHE A 213 -7.83 21.61 1.27
C PHE A 213 -7.05 21.08 0.06
N PHE A 214 -6.59 19.83 0.08
CA PHE A 214 -5.81 19.24 -1.02
C PHE A 214 -6.62 19.13 -2.33
N LYS A 215 -7.94 18.93 -2.24
CA LYS A 215 -8.83 19.02 -3.41
C LYS A 215 -8.94 20.46 -3.94
N ALA A 216 -9.06 21.46 -3.07
CA ALA A 216 -9.17 22.86 -3.47
C ALA A 216 -7.92 23.37 -4.21
N ILE A 217 -6.74 22.85 -3.88
CA ILE A 217 -5.48 23.16 -4.57
C ILE A 217 -5.23 22.30 -5.83
N LYS A 218 -6.20 21.47 -6.23
CA LYS A 218 -6.15 20.59 -7.42
C LYS A 218 -5.01 19.57 -7.41
N ILE A 219 -4.53 19.18 -6.24
CA ILE A 219 -3.52 18.12 -6.13
C ILE A 219 -4.23 16.77 -6.13
N SER A 220 -3.84 15.89 -7.06
CA SER A 220 -4.37 14.54 -7.12
C SER A 220 -3.90 13.72 -5.91
N ILE A 221 -4.88 13.17 -5.20
CA ILE A 221 -4.70 12.37 -3.97
C ILE A 221 -4.62 10.90 -4.29
#